data_AF-A0A562IQ82-F1
#
_entry.id   AF-A0A562IQ82-F1
#
_cell.length_a   1.000
_cell.length_b   1.000
_cell.length_c   1.000
_cell.angle_alpha   90.00
_cell.angle_beta   90.00
_cell.angle_gamma   90.00
#
_symmetry.space_group_name_H-M   'P 1'
#
loop_
_entity.id
_entity.type
_entity.pdbx_description
1 polymer ?
#
loop_
_entity_poly.entity_id
_entity_poly.type
_entity_poly.pdbx_seq_one_letter_code
_entity_poly.pdbx_strand_id
1 'polypeptide(L)'
;MFFTPLLANRGVDLSGSPSFPRAVAAPLAAVMDRSARILRRRTAPPLTNWLVSFTGRDRSYDNSAARTQLGYRPRVALAEGLAELRALQAPRPSRR
;
A
#
# COMPACT_ATOMS: atom_id res chain seq x y z
N MET A 1 -7.68 6.94 1.73
CA MET A 1 -6.52 6.04 1.55
C MET A 1 -6.98 4.72 0.95
N PHE A 2 -6.39 4.30 -0.18
CA PHE A 2 -6.75 3.05 -0.90
C PHE A 2 -6.22 1.77 -0.23
N PHE A 3 -5.00 1.80 0.33
CA PHE A 3 -4.33 0.59 0.82
C PHE A 3 -4.98 -0.03 2.05
N THR A 4 -5.53 0.78 2.97
CA THR A 4 -6.19 0.28 4.19
C THR A 4 -7.36 -0.67 3.87
N PRO A 5 -8.37 -0.29 3.07
CA PRO A 5 -9.44 -1.23 2.73
C PRO A 5 -8.96 -2.41 1.86
N LEU A 6 -7.95 -2.21 1.00
CA LEU A 6 -7.36 -3.31 0.22
C LEU A 6 -6.69 -4.37 1.10
N LEU A 7 -5.92 -3.96 2.11
CA LEU A 7 -5.23 -4.86 3.02
C LEU A 7 -6.20 -5.53 3.99
N ALA A 8 -7.23 -4.81 4.43
CA ALA A 8 -8.33 -5.39 5.20
C ALA A 8 -9.02 -6.53 4.43
N ASN A 9 -9.18 -6.39 3.11
CA ASN A 9 -9.70 -7.49 2.29
C ASN A 9 -8.81 -8.73 2.36
N ARG A 10 -7.49 -8.59 2.56
CA ARG A 10 -6.51 -9.69 2.70
C ARG A 10 -6.34 -10.21 4.12
N GLY A 11 -7.22 -9.81 5.04
CA GLY A 11 -7.14 -10.17 6.46
C GLY A 11 -6.04 -9.44 7.23
N VAL A 12 -5.42 -8.41 6.63
CA VAL A 12 -4.41 -7.58 7.30
C VAL A 12 -5.10 -6.33 7.86
N ASP A 13 -5.32 -6.32 9.17
CA ASP A 13 -5.88 -5.16 9.85
C ASP A 13 -4.80 -4.14 10.22
N LEU A 14 -4.92 -2.93 9.68
CA LEU A 14 -4.03 -1.81 9.97
C LEU A 14 -4.64 -0.82 10.96
N SER A 15 -5.85 -1.05 11.47
CA SER A 15 -6.57 -0.09 12.32
C SER A 15 -5.84 0.22 13.63
N GLY A 16 -5.06 -0.74 14.15
CA GLY A 16 -4.21 -0.56 15.32
C GLY A 16 -2.77 -0.12 15.01
N SER A 17 -2.42 0.08 13.73
CA SER A 17 -1.03 0.39 13.33
C SER A 17 -0.73 1.89 13.40
N PRO A 18 0.37 2.30 14.05
CA PRO A 18 0.75 3.72 14.09
C PRO A 18 1.18 4.21 12.71
N SER A 19 0.77 5.42 12.36
CA SER A 19 1.22 6.13 11.15
C SER A 19 2.24 7.20 11.53
N PHE A 20 3.37 7.22 10.84
CA PHE A 20 4.45 8.17 11.10
C PHE A 20 4.58 9.16 9.94
N PRO A 21 4.74 10.47 10.22
CA PRO A 21 5.03 11.45 9.18
C PRO A 21 6.31 11.11 8.41
N ARG A 22 6.33 11.35 7.11
CA ARG A 22 7.51 11.12 6.25
C ARG A 22 8.76 11.85 6.77
N ALA A 23 8.58 13.04 7.36
CA ALA A 23 9.66 13.82 7.95
C ALA A 23 10.37 13.11 9.10
N VAL A 24 9.68 12.20 9.81
CA VAL A 24 10.25 11.36 10.88
C VAL A 24 10.80 10.05 10.30
N ALA A 25 10.06 9.42 9.39
CA ALA A 25 10.46 8.14 8.80
C ALA A 25 11.72 8.24 7.92
N ALA A 26 11.89 9.32 7.17
CA ALA A 26 13.03 9.51 6.26
C ALA A 26 14.40 9.52 6.95
N PRO A 27 14.65 10.34 8.00
CA PRO A 27 15.94 10.31 8.70
C PRO A 27 16.20 8.96 9.37
N LEU A 28 15.18 8.31 9.93
CA LEU A 28 15.33 6.98 10.53
C LEU A 28 15.76 5.95 9.50
N ALA A 29 15.13 5.95 8.33
CA ALA A 29 15.50 5.08 7.21
C ALA A 29 16.95 5.30 6.76
N ALA A 30 17.39 6.56 6.70
CA ALA A 30 18.77 6.90 6.35
C ALA A 30 19.80 6.37 7.36
N VAL A 31 19.51 6.48 8.66
CA VAL A 31 20.35 5.92 9.72
C VAL A 31 20.42 4.40 9.61
N MET A 32 19.29 3.73 9.37
CA MET A 32 19.22 2.27 9.25
C MET A 32 19.94 1.74 8.01
N ASP A 33 19.77 2.38 6.85
CA ASP A 33 20.50 2.02 5.63
C ASP A 33 22.02 2.23 5.80
N ARG A 34 22.43 3.32 6.44
CA ARG A 34 23.84 3.62 6.68
C ARG A 34 24.47 2.62 7.66
N SER A 35 23.79 2.30 8.75
CA SER A 35 24.27 1.31 9.72
C SER A 35 24.36 -0.08 9.09
N ALA A 36 23.35 -0.51 8.34
CA ALA A 36 23.38 -1.78 7.61
C ALA A 36 24.58 -1.88 6.65
N ARG A 37 24.91 -0.79 5.95
CA ARG A 37 26.07 -0.71 5.06
C ARG A 37 27.41 -0.78 5.81
N ILE A 38 27.54 -0.04 6.91
CA ILE A 38 28.76 -0.04 7.75
C ILE A 38 28.99 -1.44 8.35
N LEU A 39 27.94 -2.08 8.84
CA LEU A 39 28.00 -3.42 9.41
C LEU A 39 28.03 -4.53 8.33
N ARG A 40 28.03 -4.18 7.05
CA ARG A 40 28.01 -5.11 5.90
C ARG A 40 26.92 -6.18 6.03
N ARG A 41 25.74 -5.79 6.50
CA ARG A 41 24.62 -6.72 6.66
C ARG A 41 24.15 -7.21 5.30
N ARG A 42 23.93 -8.52 5.19
CA ARG A 42 23.40 -9.16 3.96
C ARG A 42 21.89 -8.96 3.81
N THR A 43 21.20 -8.68 4.92
CA THR A 43 19.75 -8.48 4.98
C THR A 43 19.42 -6.99 5.04
N ALA A 44 18.39 -6.57 4.31
CA ALA A 44 17.90 -5.20 4.36
C ALA A 44 17.39 -4.85 5.77
N PRO A 45 17.56 -3.58 6.23
CA PRO A 45 16.96 -3.14 7.47
C PRO A 45 15.42 -3.08 7.36
N PRO A 46 14.68 -3.15 8.49
CA PRO A 46 13.22 -3.08 8.49
C PRO A 46 12.63 -1.82 7.84
N LEU A 47 13.35 -0.70 7.87
CA LEU A 47 12.98 0.54 7.21
C LEU A 47 14.13 0.99 6.31
N THR A 48 13.82 1.18 5.02
CA THR A 48 14.78 1.62 4.01
C THR A 48 14.35 2.94 3.39
N ASN A 49 15.31 3.71 2.86
CA ASN A 49 15.00 4.96 2.15
C ASN A 49 14.10 4.71 0.93
N TRP A 50 14.28 3.55 0.28
CA TRP A 50 13.43 3.12 -0.82
C TRP A 50 11.97 2.96 -0.37
N LEU A 51 11.73 2.26 0.74
CA LEU A 51 10.38 2.03 1.27
C LEU A 51 9.68 3.36 1.63
N VAL A 52 10.39 4.28 2.29
CA VAL A 52 9.87 5.61 2.62
C VAL A 52 9.58 6.44 1.37
N SER A 53 10.44 6.35 0.36
CA SER A 53 10.25 7.10 -0.90
C SER A 53 9.10 6.53 -1.73
N PHE A 54 8.90 5.21 -1.69
CA PHE A 54 7.86 4.52 -2.43
C PHE A 54 6.48 4.73 -1.79
N THR A 55 6.38 4.52 -0.48
CA THR A 55 5.11 4.48 0.27
C THR A 55 4.75 5.83 0.90
N GLY A 56 5.73 6.71 1.14
CA GLY A 56 5.51 7.98 1.84
C GLY A 56 4.84 9.07 1.00
N ARG A 57 4.31 8.75 -0.18
CA ARG A 57 3.56 9.68 -1.05
C ARG A 57 2.26 9.04 -1.49
N ASP A 58 1.21 9.84 -1.52
CA ASP A 58 -0.02 9.45 -2.19
C ASP A 58 0.21 9.42 -3.71
N ARG A 59 -0.31 8.39 -4.38
CA ARG A 59 -0.17 8.19 -5.84
C ARG A 59 -1.55 8.14 -6.49
N SER A 60 -2.34 9.16 -6.21
CA SER A 60 -3.61 9.39 -6.87
C SER A 60 -3.35 10.17 -8.16
N TYR A 61 -3.82 9.64 -9.29
CA TYR A 61 -3.71 10.29 -10.60
C TYR A 61 -5.10 10.72 -11.06
N ASP A 62 -5.17 11.91 -11.66
CA ASP A 62 -6.38 12.32 -12.38
C ASP A 62 -6.53 11.46 -13.64
N ASN A 63 -7.71 10.85 -13.79
CA ASN A 63 -8.05 10.00 -14.94
C ASN A 63 -8.93 10.71 -15.98
N SER A 64 -9.13 12.02 -15.86
CA SER A 64 -9.96 12.80 -16.78
C SER A 64 -9.50 12.65 -18.24
N ALA A 65 -8.19 12.69 -18.50
CA ALA A 65 -7.64 12.48 -19.84
C ALA A 65 -7.93 11.07 -20.39
N ALA A 66 -7.84 10.03 -19.54
CA ALA A 66 -8.17 8.68 -19.97
C ALA A 66 -9.65 8.58 -20.39
N ARG A 67 -10.55 9.26 -19.65
CA ARG A 67 -11.98 9.28 -19.96
C ARG A 67 -12.28 10.01 -21.26
N THR A 68 -11.67 11.18 -21.48
CA THR A 68 -11.98 12.05 -22.62
C THR A 68 -11.27 11.64 -23.91
N GLN A 69 -10.02 11.20 -23.81
CA GLN A 69 -9.17 10.93 -24.99
C GLN A 69 -9.14 9.46 -25.38
N LEU A 70 -9.20 8.55 -24.40
CA LEU A 70 -9.11 7.11 -24.63
C LEU A 70 -10.47 6.41 -24.54
N GLY A 71 -11.54 7.17 -24.28
CA GLY A 71 -12.88 6.61 -24.07
C GLY A 71 -12.96 5.69 -22.85
N TYR A 72 -12.04 5.79 -21.89
CA TYR A 72 -12.03 4.95 -20.70
C TYR A 72 -13.30 5.16 -19.89
N ARG A 73 -14.07 4.09 -19.70
CA ARG A 73 -15.26 4.07 -18.83
C ARG A 73 -15.07 3.01 -17.74
N PRO A 74 -14.88 3.40 -16.47
CA PRO A 74 -14.76 2.42 -15.39
C PRO A 74 -16.07 1.62 -15.29
N ARG A 75 -15.96 0.29 -15.24
CA ARG A 75 -17.11 -0.61 -15.17
C ARG A 75 -17.76 -0.66 -13.79
N VAL A 76 -16.94 -0.55 -12.74
CA VAL A 76 -17.35 -0.55 -11.34
C VAL A 76 -16.67 0.62 -10.63
N ALA A 77 -17.32 1.15 -9.61
CA ALA A 77 -16.69 2.15 -8.76
C ALA A 77 -15.59 1.51 -7.91
N LEU A 78 -14.57 2.29 -7.50
CA LEU A 78 -13.48 1.77 -6.67
C LEU A 78 -13.99 1.14 -5.36
N ALA A 79 -14.96 1.81 -4.70
CA ALA A 79 -15.54 1.33 -3.45
C ALA A 79 -16.32 0.01 -3.64
N GLU A 80 -17.07 -0.10 -4.74
CA GLU A 80 -17.81 -1.30 -5.13
C GLU A 80 -16.86 -2.46 -5.41
N GLY A 81 -15.83 -2.25 -6.23
CA GLY A 81 -14.82 -3.29 -6.51
C GLY A 81 -14.07 -3.75 -5.26
N LEU A 82 -13.79 -2.85 -4.31
CA LEU A 82 -13.21 -3.24 -3.01
C LEU A 82 -14.19 -4.09 -2.18
N ALA A 83 -15.48 -3.79 -2.20
CA ALA A 83 -16.49 -4.59 -1.52
C ALA A 83 -16.63 -5.99 -2.15
N GLU A 84 -16.64 -6.08 -3.49
CA GLU A 84 -16.64 -7.34 -4.22
C GLU A 84 -15.42 -8.21 -3.87
N LEU A 85 -14.22 -7.62 -3.85
CA LEU A 85 -12.98 -8.31 -3.46
C LEU A 85 -13.04 -8.86 -2.04
N ARG A 86 -13.75 -8.19 -1.13
CA ARG A 86 -13.97 -8.69 0.24
C ARG A 86 -14.87 -9.91 0.25
N ALA A 87 -15.97 -9.85 -0.51
CA ALA A 87 -16.91 -10.96 -0.63
C ALA A 87 -16.25 -12.21 -1.22
N LEU A 88 -15.34 -12.06 -2.18
CA LEU A 88 -14.61 -13.18 -2.80
C LEU A 88 -13.65 -13.90 -1.83
N GLN A 89 -13.15 -13.24 -0.80
CA GLN A 89 -12.26 -13.85 0.21
C GLN A 89 -13.01 -14.47 1.39
N ALA A 90 -14.34 -14.36 1.44
CA ALA A 90 -15.12 -15.11 2.41
C ALA A 90 -14.83 -16.62 2.25
N PRO A 91 -14.65 -17.36 3.36
CA PRO A 91 -14.29 -18.76 3.30
C PRO A 91 -15.26 -19.53 2.40
N ARG A 92 -14.73 -20.17 1.36
CA ARG A 92 -15.53 -21.02 0.47
C ARG A 92 -16.13 -22.14 1.33
N PRO A 93 -17.47 -22.32 1.37
CA PRO A 93 -18.05 -23.42 2.13
C PRO A 93 -17.46 -24.73 1.59
N SER A 94 -16.92 -25.54 2.50
CA SER A 94 -16.36 -26.85 2.16
C SER A 94 -17.43 -27.65 1.45
N ARG A 95 -17.21 -27.95 0.17
CA ARG A 95 -18.07 -28.83 -0.61
C ARG A 95 -17.92 -30.23 -0.01
N ARG A 96 -18.88 -30.62 0.84
CA ARG A 96 -19.07 -32.00 1.32
C ARG A 96 -19.53 -32.89 0.18
#